data_AF-A0A524FKZ9-F1
#
_entry.id   AF-A0A524FKZ9-F1
#
_cell.length_a   1.000
_cell.length_b   1.000
_cell.length_c   1.000
_cell.angle_alpha   90.00
_cell.angle_beta   90.00
_cell.angle_gamma   90.00
#
_symmetry.space_group_name_H-M   'P 1'
#
loop_
_entity.id
_entity.type
_entity.pdbx_description
1 polymer ?
#
loop_
_entity_poly.entity_id
_entity_poly.type
_entity_poly.pdbx_seq_one_letter_code
_entity_poly.pdbx_strand_id
1 'polypeptide(L)'
;MSAHTLTSMRPNQLTLVSIDVTEDNSRIAFGETLTESLWDTVKNDSLNIILREPALLELASRKDPGVIAYCDNLLRSDDQESWFSALKTLETLNTYDAAQRLLVLCGTSNTGDRKIVLNVLARILSSSQREGFRRLIRSVVTPGELDVSNWTPTALRVLEAVCAEKGIQTVDSAGLPLSNLELSLTSTVYSGQKS
;
A
#
# COMPACT_ATOMS: atom_id res chain seq x y z
N MET A 1 4.43 -6.57 -41.92
CA MET A 1 4.33 -7.80 -41.10
C MET A 1 5.12 -7.54 -39.84
N SER A 2 4.43 -7.12 -38.77
CA SER A 2 5.07 -6.71 -37.52
C SER A 2 5.39 -7.94 -36.67
N ALA A 3 6.63 -8.04 -36.23
CA ALA A 3 7.07 -9.08 -35.31
C ALA A 3 6.41 -8.84 -33.94
N HIS A 4 5.54 -9.76 -33.54
CA HIS A 4 5.12 -9.89 -32.16
C HIS A 4 6.30 -10.44 -31.34
N THR A 5 6.94 -9.58 -30.57
CA THR A 5 7.89 -10.02 -29.54
C THR A 5 7.09 -10.65 -28.41
N LEU A 6 7.00 -11.98 -28.42
CA LEU A 6 6.59 -12.77 -27.27
C LEU A 6 7.63 -12.57 -26.17
N THR A 7 7.28 -11.82 -25.14
CA THR A 7 8.03 -11.73 -23.89
C THR A 7 8.08 -13.12 -23.26
N SER A 8 9.19 -13.83 -23.49
CA SER A 8 9.49 -15.10 -22.85
C SER A 8 9.60 -14.88 -21.34
N MET A 9 8.52 -15.13 -20.59
CA MET A 9 8.57 -15.21 -19.13
C MET A 9 9.61 -16.27 -18.74
N ARG A 10 10.71 -15.85 -18.12
CA ARG A 10 11.72 -16.76 -17.59
C ARG A 10 11.20 -17.35 -16.28
N PRO A 11 11.31 -18.67 -16.04
CA PRO A 11 10.53 -19.38 -15.02
C PRO A 11 10.80 -19.00 -13.54
N ASN A 12 11.76 -18.11 -13.24
CA ASN A 12 12.18 -17.77 -11.87
C ASN A 12 12.40 -16.26 -11.65
N GLN A 13 11.63 -15.40 -12.33
CA GLN A 13 11.75 -13.95 -12.19
C GLN A 13 10.48 -13.34 -11.57
N LEU A 14 10.67 -12.35 -10.69
CA LEU A 14 9.62 -11.46 -10.22
C LEU A 14 9.84 -10.08 -10.83
N THR A 15 8.96 -9.69 -11.73
CA THR A 15 8.96 -8.38 -12.38
C THR A 15 8.19 -7.41 -11.51
N LEU A 16 8.85 -6.34 -11.08
CA LEU A 16 8.22 -5.27 -10.33
C LEU A 16 7.63 -4.25 -11.31
N VAL A 17 6.32 -4.06 -11.22
CA VAL A 17 5.60 -3.05 -11.99
C VAL A 17 5.30 -1.89 -11.03
N SER A 18 5.61 -0.67 -11.47
CA SER A 18 5.18 0.56 -10.82
C SER A 18 4.31 1.32 -11.80
N ILE A 19 3.04 1.45 -11.47
CA ILE A 19 2.08 2.28 -12.18
C ILE A 19 2.10 3.66 -11.52
N ASP A 20 2.50 4.68 -12.27
CA ASP A 20 2.36 6.08 -11.85
C ASP A 20 0.87 6.44 -11.85
N VAL A 21 0.27 6.54 -10.67
CA VAL A 21 -1.08 7.09 -10.53
C VAL A 21 -0.91 8.60 -10.48
N THR A 22 -1.39 9.30 -11.51
CA THR A 22 -1.50 10.77 -11.49
C THR A 22 -2.28 11.20 -10.26
N GLU A 23 -1.60 11.88 -9.34
CA GLU A 23 -2.22 12.48 -8.16
C GLU A 23 -3.25 13.52 -8.63
N ASP A 24 -4.52 13.29 -8.31
CA ASP A 24 -5.55 14.32 -8.44
C ASP A 24 -5.28 15.38 -7.35
N ASN A 25 -4.61 16.46 -7.74
CA ASN A 25 -4.13 17.53 -6.86
C ASN A 25 -5.23 18.42 -6.27
N SER A 26 -6.47 17.95 -6.19
CA SER A 26 -7.58 18.65 -5.57
C SER A 26 -7.64 18.45 -4.04
N ARG A 27 -6.50 18.52 -3.34
CA ARG A 27 -6.49 18.64 -1.87
C ARG A 27 -6.76 20.09 -1.46
N ILE A 28 -8.04 20.48 -1.51
CA ILE A 28 -8.48 21.72 -0.86
C ILE A 28 -8.45 21.47 0.64
N ALA A 29 -7.45 22.05 1.31
CA ALA A 29 -7.39 22.10 2.77
C ALA A 29 -8.53 22.97 3.28
N PHE A 30 -9.69 22.36 3.56
CA PHE A 30 -10.76 23.01 4.30
C PHE A 30 -10.35 23.07 5.77
N GLY A 31 -9.71 24.19 6.14
CA GLY A 31 -9.41 24.54 7.52
C GLY A 31 -10.68 24.46 8.37
N GLU A 32 -10.55 23.84 9.54
CA GLU A 32 -11.52 23.84 10.64
C GLU A 32 -12.95 23.41 10.27
N THR A 33 -13.10 22.34 9.48
CA THR A 33 -14.31 21.52 9.61
C THR A 33 -14.32 20.93 11.01
N LEU A 34 -15.25 21.38 11.87
CA LEU A 34 -15.47 20.88 13.23
C LEU A 34 -15.41 19.34 13.21
N THR A 35 -14.44 18.74 13.90
CA THR A 35 -14.25 17.28 13.96
C THR A 35 -15.55 16.53 14.27
N GLU A 36 -16.42 17.12 15.08
CA GLU A 36 -17.76 16.60 15.39
C GLU A 36 -18.64 16.44 14.14
N SER A 37 -18.65 17.42 13.22
CA SER A 37 -19.45 17.34 11.99
C SER A 37 -18.92 16.28 11.01
N LEU A 38 -17.61 16.01 11.03
CA LEU A 38 -17.02 14.92 10.27
C LEU A 38 -17.45 13.56 10.84
N TRP A 39 -17.39 13.40 12.16
CA TRP A 39 -17.86 12.17 12.81
C TRP A 39 -19.36 11.93 12.64
N ASP A 40 -20.18 12.97 12.68
CA ASP A 40 -21.61 12.88 12.40
C ASP A 40 -21.86 12.35 10.98
N THR A 41 -21.09 12.83 10.01
CA THR A 41 -21.15 12.34 8.63
C THR A 41 -20.71 10.87 8.53
N VAL A 42 -19.59 10.52 9.16
CA VAL A 42 -19.04 9.15 9.14
C VAL A 42 -19.97 8.15 9.80
N LYS A 43 -20.60 8.50 10.92
CA LYS A 43 -21.50 7.62 11.68
C LYS A 43 -22.92 7.59 11.15
N ASN A 44 -23.23 8.37 10.12
CA ASN A 44 -24.56 8.39 9.53
C ASN A 44 -24.79 7.16 8.63
N ASP A 45 -25.20 6.04 9.22
CA ASP A 45 -25.45 4.78 8.51
C ASP A 45 -26.60 4.84 7.49
N SER A 46 -27.37 5.94 7.43
CA SER A 46 -28.32 6.16 6.33
C SER A 46 -27.65 6.57 5.02
N LEU A 47 -26.37 6.96 5.07
CA LEU A 47 -25.56 7.28 3.90
C LEU A 47 -24.73 6.06 3.46
N ASN A 48 -24.65 5.84 2.14
CA ASN A 48 -23.71 4.88 1.57
C ASN A 48 -22.26 5.29 1.93
N ILE A 49 -21.38 4.30 2.13
CA ILE A 49 -19.99 4.52 2.57
C ILE A 49 -19.20 5.43 1.63
N ILE A 50 -19.49 5.45 0.32
CA ILE A 50 -18.85 6.34 -0.66
C ILE A 50 -19.03 7.81 -0.29
N LEU A 51 -20.18 8.18 0.28
CA LEU A 51 -20.46 9.55 0.73
C LEU A 51 -19.82 9.86 2.10
N ARG A 52 -19.50 8.82 2.88
CA ARG A 52 -18.90 8.92 4.21
C ARG A 52 -17.37 8.87 4.18
N GLU A 53 -16.81 8.20 3.18
CA GLU A 53 -15.38 7.95 3.04
C GLU A 53 -14.55 9.24 3.04
N PRO A 54 -14.90 10.32 2.31
CA PRO A 54 -14.10 11.54 2.33
C PRO A 54 -13.94 12.14 3.74
N ALA A 55 -15.01 12.13 4.54
CA ALA A 55 -14.96 12.60 5.92
C ALA A 55 -14.09 11.70 6.80
N LEU A 56 -14.16 10.37 6.60
CA LEU A 56 -13.34 9.40 7.32
C LEU A 56 -11.85 9.53 6.95
N LEU A 57 -11.53 9.74 5.68
CA LEU A 57 -10.16 9.97 5.22
C LEU A 57 -9.58 11.28 5.75
N GLU A 58 -10.41 12.32 5.89
CA GLU A 58 -9.99 13.58 6.50
C GLU A 58 -9.73 13.43 8.00
N LEU A 59 -10.58 12.69 8.73
CA LEU A 59 -10.28 12.34 10.13
C LEU A 59 -8.98 11.53 10.26
N ALA A 60 -8.73 10.59 9.34
CA ALA A 60 -7.49 9.82 9.28
C ALA A 60 -6.25 10.67 8.95
N SER A 61 -6.39 11.66 8.07
CA SER A 61 -5.30 12.58 7.72
C SER A 61 -4.87 13.38 8.95
N ARG A 62 -5.85 13.81 9.76
CA ARG A 62 -5.69 14.51 11.05
C ARG A 62 -5.26 13.62 12.22
N LYS A 63 -5.19 12.30 12.03
CA LYS A 63 -4.90 11.30 13.07
C LYS A 63 -5.90 11.35 14.24
N ASP A 64 -7.17 11.59 13.92
CA ASP A 64 -8.19 11.76 14.93
C ASP A 64 -8.37 10.50 15.82
N PRO A 65 -8.47 10.66 17.15
CA PRO A 65 -8.65 9.54 18.06
C PRO A 65 -10.01 8.87 17.84
N GLY A 66 -9.99 7.59 17.46
CA GLY A 66 -11.20 6.79 17.22
C GLY A 66 -11.30 6.25 15.80
N VAL A 67 -10.53 6.81 14.85
CA VAL A 67 -10.49 6.31 13.46
C VAL A 67 -10.13 4.84 13.40
N ILE A 68 -9.12 4.39 14.15
CA ILE A 68 -8.73 2.97 14.18
C ILE A 68 -9.86 2.08 14.68
N ALA A 69 -10.53 2.47 15.78
CA ALA A 69 -11.65 1.69 16.32
C ALA A 69 -12.83 1.64 15.34
N TYR A 70 -13.06 2.72 14.59
CA TYR A 70 -14.06 2.74 13.53
C TYR A 70 -13.67 1.82 12.36
N CYS A 71 -12.40 1.83 11.92
CA CYS A 71 -11.89 0.89 10.92
C CYS A 71 -12.06 -0.57 11.37
N ASP A 72 -11.83 -0.89 12.65
CA ASP A 72 -12.03 -2.23 13.19
C ASP A 72 -13.49 -2.70 13.03
N ASN A 73 -14.47 -1.79 13.10
CA ASN A 73 -15.88 -2.10 12.83
C ASN A 73 -16.13 -2.31 11.33
N LEU A 74 -15.63 -1.41 10.48
CA LEU A 74 -15.78 -1.51 9.03
C LEU A 74 -15.16 -2.80 8.46
N LEU A 75 -14.00 -3.22 8.99
CA LEU A 75 -13.33 -4.46 8.59
C LEU A 75 -14.10 -5.73 8.94
N ARG A 76 -15.08 -5.65 9.84
CA ARG A 76 -15.98 -6.76 10.22
C ARG A 76 -17.33 -6.69 9.50
N SER A 77 -17.57 -5.64 8.72
CA SER A 77 -18.77 -5.51 7.92
C SER A 77 -18.77 -6.53 6.79
N ASP A 78 -19.95 -7.06 6.45
CA ASP A 78 -20.13 -7.89 5.25
C ASP A 78 -20.12 -7.04 3.96
N ASP A 79 -20.19 -5.72 4.08
CA ASP A 79 -20.10 -4.79 2.97
C ASP A 79 -18.64 -4.61 2.50
N GLN A 80 -18.39 -4.98 1.24
CA GLN A 80 -17.07 -4.91 0.65
C GLN A 80 -16.59 -3.47 0.45
N GLU A 81 -17.49 -2.52 0.20
CA GLU A 81 -17.13 -1.10 0.08
C GLU A 81 -16.60 -0.58 1.42
N SER A 82 -17.29 -0.88 2.52
CA SER A 82 -16.84 -0.59 3.89
C SER A 82 -15.47 -1.19 4.20
N TRP A 83 -15.21 -2.43 3.77
CA TRP A 83 -13.92 -3.08 3.96
C TRP A 83 -12.79 -2.36 3.21
N PHE A 84 -13.01 -2.00 1.94
CA PHE A 84 -12.02 -1.23 1.16
C PHE A 84 -11.80 0.18 1.72
N SER A 85 -12.86 0.87 2.12
CA SER A 85 -12.75 2.17 2.78
C SER A 85 -11.89 2.08 4.04
N ALA A 86 -12.08 1.04 4.86
CA ALA A 86 -11.25 0.83 6.05
C ALA A 86 -9.76 0.66 5.73
N LEU A 87 -9.41 -0.11 4.69
CA LEU A 87 -8.03 -0.26 4.26
C LEU A 87 -7.42 1.07 3.80
N LYS A 88 -8.15 1.84 3.00
CA LYS A 88 -7.71 3.16 2.52
C LYS A 88 -7.55 4.16 3.67
N THR A 89 -8.44 4.09 4.68
CA THR A 89 -8.34 4.87 5.90
C THR A 89 -7.12 4.48 6.74
N LEU A 90 -6.84 3.19 6.91
CA LEU A 90 -5.64 2.70 7.63
C LEU A 90 -4.35 3.10 6.90
N GLU A 91 -4.34 3.05 5.57
CA GLU A 91 -3.25 3.56 4.74
C GLU A 91 -3.03 5.07 4.98
N THR A 92 -4.12 5.84 4.96
CA THR A 92 -4.09 7.30 5.19
C THR A 92 -3.64 7.65 6.61
N LEU A 93 -4.00 6.82 7.61
CA LEU A 93 -3.52 6.96 8.97
C LEU A 93 -2.00 6.82 9.04
N ASN A 94 -1.38 5.88 8.31
CA ASN A 94 0.07 5.71 8.25
C ASN A 94 0.76 5.80 9.63
N THR A 95 0.19 5.11 10.63
CA THR A 95 0.73 5.06 11.99
C THR A 95 1.20 3.64 12.33
N TYR A 96 1.98 3.53 13.41
CA TYR A 96 2.39 2.24 13.96
C TYR A 96 1.20 1.31 14.20
N ASP A 97 0.13 1.82 14.82
CA ASP A 97 -1.07 1.03 15.13
C ASP A 97 -1.82 0.60 13.87
N ALA A 98 -1.91 1.47 12.85
CA ALA A 98 -2.52 1.11 11.57
C ALA A 98 -1.73 -0.01 10.86
N ALA A 99 -0.41 0.10 10.80
CA ALA A 99 0.45 -0.93 10.25
C ALA A 99 0.32 -2.26 11.04
N GLN A 100 0.22 -2.19 12.37
CA GLN A 100 0.01 -3.37 13.21
C GLN A 100 -1.34 -4.04 12.94
N ARG A 101 -2.41 -3.27 12.73
CA ARG A 101 -3.73 -3.81 12.35
C ARG A 101 -3.71 -4.47 10.99
N LEU A 102 -3.11 -3.84 9.99
CA LEU A 102 -2.96 -4.45 8.66
C LEU A 102 -2.11 -5.73 8.70
N LEU A 103 -1.07 -5.77 9.54
CA LEU A 103 -0.25 -6.96 9.73
C LEU A 103 -1.05 -8.14 10.26
N VAL A 104 -1.87 -7.92 11.30
CA VAL A 104 -2.75 -8.94 11.87
C VAL A 104 -3.80 -9.36 10.83
N LEU A 105 -4.47 -8.40 10.20
CA LEU A 105 -5.50 -8.64 9.19
C LEU A 105 -4.95 -9.50 8.05
N CYS A 106 -3.78 -9.15 7.50
CA CYS A 106 -3.13 -9.91 6.43
C CYS A 106 -2.85 -11.36 6.83
N GLY A 107 -2.49 -11.61 8.10
CA GLY A 107 -2.25 -12.95 8.63
C GLY A 107 -3.52 -13.80 8.74
N THR A 108 -4.68 -13.17 9.00
CA THR A 108 -5.97 -13.85 9.18
C THR A 108 -6.82 -13.91 7.92
N SER A 109 -6.55 -13.07 6.91
CA SER A 109 -7.28 -13.03 5.65
C SER A 109 -7.10 -14.30 4.81
N ASN A 110 -8.11 -14.60 3.98
CA ASN A 110 -8.01 -15.61 2.91
C ASN A 110 -6.98 -15.20 1.84
N THR A 111 -6.63 -16.10 0.92
CA THR A 111 -5.57 -15.87 -0.07
C THR A 111 -5.79 -14.66 -0.97
N GLY A 112 -7.04 -14.35 -1.34
CA GLY A 112 -7.37 -13.21 -2.20
C GLY A 112 -7.16 -11.89 -1.48
N ASP A 113 -7.84 -11.73 -0.35
CA ASP A 113 -7.79 -10.51 0.46
C ASP A 113 -6.39 -10.27 1.03
N ARG A 114 -5.66 -11.35 1.35
CA ARG A 114 -4.29 -11.28 1.84
C ARG A 114 -3.37 -10.49 0.91
N LYS A 115 -3.50 -10.66 -0.42
CA LYS A 115 -2.67 -9.91 -1.37
C LYS A 115 -2.98 -8.41 -1.33
N ILE A 116 -4.26 -8.06 -1.22
CA ILE A 116 -4.71 -6.67 -1.12
C ILE A 116 -4.18 -6.03 0.16
N VAL A 117 -4.39 -6.69 1.31
CA VAL A 117 -3.94 -6.17 2.61
C VAL A 117 -2.41 -6.10 2.68
N LEU A 118 -1.69 -7.07 2.10
CA LEU A 118 -0.23 -7.04 1.99
C LEU A 118 0.23 -5.81 1.22
N ASN A 119 -0.43 -5.49 0.09
CA ASN A 119 -0.12 -4.32 -0.73
C ASN A 119 -0.35 -3.01 0.03
N VAL A 120 -1.44 -2.91 0.80
CA VAL A 120 -1.70 -1.72 1.63
C VAL A 120 -0.67 -1.60 2.75
N LEU A 121 -0.37 -2.71 3.45
CA LEU A 121 0.65 -2.75 4.50
C LEU A 121 2.03 -2.32 3.98
N ALA A 122 2.41 -2.76 2.78
CA ALA A 122 3.69 -2.44 2.17
C ALA A 122 3.87 -0.94 1.91
N ARG A 123 2.78 -0.19 1.66
CA ARG A 123 2.79 1.26 1.43
C ARG A 123 2.96 2.09 2.70
N ILE A 124 2.71 1.51 3.87
CA ILE A 124 2.89 2.16 5.18
C ILE A 124 3.89 1.44 6.09
N LEU A 125 4.66 0.49 5.54
CA LEU A 125 5.51 -0.38 6.35
C LEU A 125 6.67 0.41 7.00
N SER A 126 6.73 0.34 8.33
CA SER A 126 7.84 0.85 9.13
C SER A 126 8.82 -0.26 9.54
N SER A 127 9.99 0.12 10.06
CA SER A 127 10.99 -0.83 10.55
C SER A 127 10.46 -1.74 11.67
N SER A 128 9.50 -1.26 12.47
CA SER A 128 8.94 -2.01 13.60
C SER A 128 8.14 -3.25 13.18
N GLN A 129 7.51 -3.23 11.99
CA GLN A 129 6.73 -4.36 11.47
C GLN A 129 7.51 -5.24 10.49
N ARG A 130 8.79 -4.93 10.25
CA ARG A 130 9.64 -5.58 9.22
C ARG A 130 9.61 -7.10 9.27
N GLU A 131 9.81 -7.69 10.44
CA GLU A 131 9.89 -9.15 10.58
C GLU A 131 8.52 -9.82 10.42
N GLY A 132 7.45 -9.17 10.88
CA GLY A 132 6.08 -9.62 10.63
C GLY A 132 5.77 -9.64 9.13
N PHE A 133 6.08 -8.55 8.44
CA PHE A 133 5.89 -8.43 6.99
C PHE A 133 6.71 -9.48 6.21
N ARG A 134 7.98 -9.70 6.60
CA ARG A 134 8.85 -10.73 6.02
C ARG A 134 8.22 -12.12 6.06
N ARG A 135 7.59 -12.50 7.18
CA ARG A 135 6.91 -13.81 7.31
C ARG A 135 5.72 -13.91 6.38
N LEU A 136 4.91 -12.86 6.27
CA LEU A 136 3.75 -12.83 5.39
C LEU A 136 4.15 -12.92 3.92
N ILE A 137 5.06 -12.05 3.47
CA ILE A 137 5.46 -12.00 2.07
C ILE A 137 6.16 -13.29 1.62
N ARG A 138 6.91 -13.95 2.52
CA ARG A 138 7.50 -15.27 2.24
C ARG A 138 6.45 -16.31 1.87
N SER A 139 5.24 -16.25 2.42
CA SER A 139 4.16 -17.19 2.09
C SER A 139 3.44 -16.86 0.77
N VAL A 140 3.52 -15.61 0.30
CA VAL A 140 2.74 -15.11 -0.85
C VAL A 140 3.60 -14.98 -2.11
N VAL A 141 4.89 -14.69 -1.97
CA VAL A 141 5.77 -14.38 -3.10
C VAL A 141 6.03 -15.61 -3.95
N THR A 142 5.78 -15.45 -5.25
CA THR A 142 5.99 -16.40 -6.34
C THR A 142 6.55 -15.67 -7.56
N PRO A 143 7.29 -16.32 -8.46
CA PRO A 143 7.65 -15.74 -9.75
C PRO A 143 6.43 -15.22 -10.52
N GLY A 144 6.60 -14.16 -11.30
CA GLY A 144 5.52 -13.48 -12.03
C GLY A 144 5.64 -11.96 -11.96
N GLU A 145 4.50 -11.27 -12.03
CA GLU A 145 4.42 -9.82 -11.89
C GLU A 145 3.89 -9.45 -10.50
N LEU A 146 4.50 -8.46 -9.88
CA LEU A 146 4.05 -7.87 -8.62
C LEU A 146 4.02 -6.35 -8.78
N ASP A 147 2.83 -5.79 -8.60
CA ASP A 147 2.66 -4.34 -8.48
C ASP A 147 3.22 -3.90 -7.12
N VAL A 148 4.22 -3.02 -7.16
CA VAL A 148 4.88 -2.43 -6.00
C VAL A 148 4.71 -0.91 -5.93
N SER A 149 3.74 -0.36 -6.66
CA SER A 149 3.44 1.07 -6.63
C SER A 149 3.32 1.59 -5.20
N ASN A 150 4.05 2.66 -4.91
CA ASN A 150 4.08 3.36 -3.62
C ASN A 150 4.54 2.51 -2.42
N TRP A 151 5.14 1.33 -2.63
CA TRP A 151 5.71 0.55 -1.53
C TRP A 151 6.83 1.34 -0.84
N THR A 152 6.92 1.21 0.48
CA THR A 152 8.00 1.88 1.21
C THR A 152 9.35 1.23 0.86
N PRO A 153 10.47 1.97 0.97
CA PRO A 153 11.81 1.39 0.82
C PRO A 153 12.06 0.22 1.77
N THR A 154 11.44 0.23 2.96
CA THR A 154 11.50 -0.89 3.92
C THR A 154 10.84 -2.14 3.35
N ALA A 155 9.66 -2.02 2.74
CA ALA A 155 8.96 -3.16 2.14
C ALA A 155 9.73 -3.76 0.96
N LEU A 156 10.28 -2.90 0.09
CA LEU A 156 11.10 -3.32 -1.05
C LEU A 156 12.34 -4.12 -0.61
N ARG A 157 13.12 -3.60 0.36
CA ARG A 157 14.29 -4.32 0.89
C ARG A 157 13.93 -5.67 1.50
N VAL A 158 12.78 -5.77 2.16
CA VAL A 158 12.31 -7.07 2.71
C VAL A 158 11.92 -8.02 1.59
N LEU A 159 11.23 -7.54 0.56
CA LEU A 159 10.88 -8.33 -0.62
C LEU A 159 12.14 -8.87 -1.29
N GLU A 160 13.14 -8.03 -1.55
CA GLU A 160 14.41 -8.43 -2.17
C GLU A 160 15.11 -9.53 -1.36
N ALA A 161 15.20 -9.35 -0.04
CA ALA A 161 15.80 -10.36 0.84
C ALA A 161 15.05 -11.69 0.77
N VAL A 162 13.71 -11.67 0.80
CA VAL A 162 12.88 -12.88 0.74
C VAL A 162 12.99 -13.55 -0.64
N CYS A 163 13.04 -12.78 -1.72
CA CYS A 163 13.24 -13.30 -3.07
C CYS A 163 14.62 -13.97 -3.21
N ALA A 164 15.68 -13.32 -2.72
CA ALA A 164 17.03 -13.88 -2.72
C ALA A 164 17.09 -15.21 -1.94
N GLU A 165 16.44 -15.29 -0.77
CA GLU A 165 16.34 -16.54 0.02
C GLU A 165 15.60 -17.66 -0.70
N LYS A 166 14.69 -17.33 -1.62
CA LYS A 166 13.94 -18.29 -2.45
C LYS A 166 14.59 -18.57 -3.81
N GLY A 167 15.71 -17.90 -4.14
CA GLY A 167 16.33 -17.99 -5.45
C GLY A 167 15.50 -17.33 -6.57
N ILE A 168 14.60 -16.39 -6.23
CA ILE A 168 13.82 -15.60 -7.18
C ILE A 168 14.61 -14.34 -7.51
N GLN A 169 14.85 -14.09 -8.79
CA GLN A 169 15.49 -12.85 -9.22
C GLN A 169 14.46 -11.72 -9.33
N THR A 170 14.70 -10.61 -8.63
CA THR A 170 13.87 -9.41 -8.73
C THR A 170 14.41 -8.49 -9.82
N VAL A 171 13.54 -8.15 -10.77
CA VAL A 171 13.86 -7.26 -11.90
C VAL A 171 12.85 -6.13 -11.99
N ASP A 172 13.26 -4.99 -12.56
CA ASP A 172 12.34 -3.92 -12.95
C ASP A 172 11.53 -4.31 -14.21
N SER A 173 10.63 -3.43 -14.63
CA SER A 173 9.82 -3.62 -15.84
C SER A 173 10.64 -3.70 -17.14
N ALA A 174 11.88 -3.22 -17.14
CA ALA A 174 12.84 -3.35 -18.24
C ALA A 174 13.67 -4.65 -18.17
N GLY A 175 13.48 -5.47 -17.13
CA GLY A 175 14.22 -6.71 -16.91
C GLY A 175 15.61 -6.52 -16.30
N LEU A 176 15.92 -5.34 -15.76
CA LEU A 176 17.17 -5.05 -15.09
C LEU A 176 17.10 -5.44 -13.59
N PRO A 177 18.18 -6.00 -13.02
CA PRO A 177 18.21 -6.31 -11.59
C PRO A 177 18.06 -5.06 -10.71
N LEU A 178 17.20 -5.12 -9.70
CA LEU A 178 16.96 -4.00 -8.76
C LEU A 178 18.18 -3.60 -7.93
N SER A 179 19.18 -4.48 -7.81
CA SER A 179 20.45 -4.19 -7.13
C SER A 179 21.21 -2.98 -7.68
N ASN A 180 20.79 -2.42 -8.82
CA ASN A 180 21.36 -1.22 -9.44
C ASN A 180 20.51 0.06 -9.21
N LEU A 181 19.33 -0.02 -8.59
CA LEU A 181 18.40 1.12 -8.43
C LEU A 181 18.74 2.05 -7.26
N GLU A 182 19.63 1.66 -6.33
CA GLU A 182 20.17 2.59 -5.31
C GLU A 182 20.92 3.79 -5.96
N LEU A 183 21.37 3.65 -7.22
CA LEU A 183 22.01 4.73 -7.97
C LEU A 183 21.03 5.65 -8.71
N SER A 184 19.79 5.22 -9.00
CA SER A 184 18.85 6.02 -9.80
C SER A 184 17.96 6.92 -8.94
N LEU A 185 17.64 6.53 -7.70
CA LEU A 185 16.78 7.33 -6.82
C LEU A 185 17.54 8.46 -6.10
N THR A 186 18.87 8.41 -6.06
CA THR A 186 19.72 9.50 -5.53
C THR A 186 20.09 10.54 -6.59
N SER A 187 20.03 10.18 -7.89
CA SER A 187 20.37 11.09 -8.99
C SER A 187 19.33 12.19 -9.22
N THR A 188 18.05 11.97 -8.89
CA THR A 188 16.98 12.94 -9.18
C THR A 188 16.94 14.09 -8.16
N VAL A 189 17.61 13.97 -7.02
CA VAL A 189 17.62 15.00 -5.97
C VAL A 189 18.80 15.99 -6.12
N TYR A 190 19.82 15.66 -6.92
CA TYR A 190 21.04 16.48 -7.02
C TYR A 190 21.19 17.35 -8.28
N SER A 191 20.28 17.30 -9.26
CA SER A 191 20.36 18.14 -10.46
C SER A 191 19.66 19.51 -10.34
N GLY A 192 19.14 19.85 -9.15
CA GLY A 192 18.29 21.02 -8.94
C GLY A 192 18.89 22.19 -8.16
N GLN A 193 20.21 22.40 -8.12
CA GLN A 193 20.78 23.68 -7.66
C GLN A 193 22.13 23.97 -8.34
N LYS A 194 22.09 24.75 -9.42
CA LYS A 194 23.17 25.66 -9.85
C LYS A 194 22.57 26.69 -10.81
N SER A 195 22.25 27.86 -10.25
CA SER A 195 22.27 29.15 -10.92
C SER A 195 23.10 30.08 -10.05
#